data_AF-A0AA51DSB7-F1
#
_entry.id   AF-A0AA51DSB7-F1
#
_cell.length_a   1.000
_cell.length_b   1.000
_cell.length_c   1.000
_cell.angle_alpha   90.00
_cell.angle_beta   90.00
_cell.angle_gamma   90.00
#
_symmetry.space_group_name_H-M   'P 1'
#
loop_
_entity.id
_entity.type
_entity.pdbx_description
1 polymer ?
#
loop_
_entity_poly.entity_id
_entity_poly.type
_entity_poly.pdbx_seq_one_letter_code
_entity_poly.pdbx_strand_id
1 'polypeptide(L)'
;MSAKQWMVENEISKKSYYYWQRKFRKKAYDQMNNSPVLPVQKNWKVSFAEILLTEPKRLVSDIIPENIKPTAVIKTATMTIALSNDISDNLLSRILKEVSHA
;
A
#
# COMPACT_ATOMS: atom_id res chain seq x y z
N MET A 1 24.36 -3.09 -6.77
CA MET A 1 25.05 -2.58 -7.96
C MET A 1 24.45 -1.25 -8.38
N SER A 2 25.19 -0.16 -8.22
CA SER A 2 24.73 1.18 -8.64
C SER A 2 25.03 1.44 -10.11
N ALA A 3 24.29 2.36 -10.75
CA ALA A 3 24.57 2.76 -12.13
C ALA A 3 26.01 3.28 -12.32
N LYS A 4 26.57 3.95 -11.31
CA LYS A 4 27.96 4.42 -11.33
C LYS A 4 28.96 3.26 -11.35
N GLN A 5 28.75 2.24 -10.53
CA GLN A 5 29.61 1.04 -10.50
C GLN A 5 29.55 0.29 -11.81
N TRP A 6 28.35 0.04 -12.34
CA TRP A 6 28.18 -0.63 -13.64
C TRP A 6 28.86 0.13 -14.79
N MET A 7 28.77 1.47 -14.80
CA MET A 7 29.47 2.28 -15.82
C MET A 7 30.99 2.12 -15.74
N VAL A 8 31.58 2.08 -14.54
CA VAL A 8 33.03 1.88 -14.36
C VAL A 8 33.45 0.49 -14.79
N GLU A 9 32.72 -0.55 -14.37
CA GLU A 9 33.00 -1.95 -14.72
C GLU A 9 32.92 -2.22 -16.23
N ASN A 10 32.09 -1.47 -16.95
CA ASN A 10 31.88 -1.64 -18.39
C ASN A 10 32.60 -0.57 -19.22
N GLU A 11 33.43 0.28 -18.59
CA GLU A 11 34.17 1.36 -19.26
C GLU A 11 33.28 2.36 -20.03
N ILE A 12 32.05 2.57 -19.54
CA ILE A 12 31.07 3.45 -20.17
C ILE A 12 31.11 4.82 -19.53
N SER A 13 31.28 5.86 -20.36
CA SER A 13 31.18 7.23 -19.89
C SER A 13 29.75 7.59 -19.44
N LYS A 14 29.65 8.44 -18.41
CA LYS A 14 28.37 8.96 -17.91
C LYS A 14 27.51 9.58 -19.02
N LYS A 15 28.14 10.30 -19.95
CA LYS A 15 27.45 10.94 -21.08
C LYS A 15 26.84 9.91 -22.02
N SER A 16 27.59 8.86 -22.37
CA SER A 16 27.12 7.76 -23.22
C SER A 16 25.98 7.00 -22.56
N TYR A 17 26.09 6.72 -21.25
CA TYR A 17 25.05 6.02 -20.48
C TYR A 17 23.71 6.75 -20.56
N TYR A 18 23.66 8.03 -20.17
CA TYR A 18 22.40 8.78 -20.17
C TYR A 18 21.88 9.06 -21.58
N TYR A 19 22.77 9.20 -22.57
CA TYR A 19 22.38 9.33 -23.97
C TYR A 19 21.63 8.08 -24.45
N TRP A 20 22.20 6.89 -24.24
CA TRP A 20 21.56 5.64 -24.63
C TRP A 20 20.30 5.35 -23.82
N GLN A 21 20.30 5.62 -22.51
CA GLN A 21 19.11 5.51 -21.67
C GLN A 21 17.95 6.33 -22.22
N ARG A 22 18.21 7.59 -22.62
CA ARG A 22 17.20 8.44 -23.27
C ARG A 22 16.72 7.84 -24.59
N LYS A 23 17.63 7.33 -25.43
CA LYS A 23 17.30 6.74 -26.72
C LYS A 23 16.45 5.47 -26.59
N PHE A 24 16.76 4.60 -25.62
CA PHE A 24 15.96 3.41 -25.31
C PHE A 24 14.58 3.76 -24.80
N ARG A 25 14.47 4.71 -23.86
CA ARG A 25 13.16 5.17 -23.35
C ARG A 25 12.28 5.74 -24.44
N LYS A 26 12.84 6.56 -25.33
CA LYS A 26 12.11 7.11 -26.48
C LYS A 26 11.59 6.00 -27.39
N LYS A 27 12.46 5.04 -27.74
CA LYS A 27 12.07 3.90 -28.59
C LYS A 27 10.97 3.04 -27.95
N ALA A 28 11.08 2.76 -26.65
CA ALA A 28 10.06 2.00 -25.92
C ALA A 28 8.71 2.75 -25.87
N TYR A 29 8.73 4.07 -25.66
CA TYR A 29 7.53 4.91 -25.69
C TYR A 29 6.87 4.89 -27.08
N ASP A 30 7.66 5.04 -28.14
CA ASP A 30 7.16 4.98 -29.51
C ASP A 30 6.56 3.60 -29.81
N GLN A 31 7.17 2.51 -29.33
CA GLN A 31 6.61 1.15 -29.48
C GLN A 31 5.30 0.95 -28.71
N MET A 32 5.19 1.48 -27.50
CA MET A 32 3.96 1.40 -26.70
C MET A 32 2.80 2.15 -27.37
N ASN A 33 3.06 3.31 -27.98
CA ASN A 33 2.05 4.04 -28.75
C ASN A 33 1.59 3.32 -30.02
N ASN A 34 2.40 2.38 -30.53
CA ASN A 34 2.10 1.59 -31.73
C ASN A 34 1.59 0.18 -31.41
N SER A 35 1.57 -0.23 -30.13
CA SER A 35 1.12 -1.55 -29.70
C SER A 35 -0.32 -1.46 -29.16
N PRO A 36 -1.23 -2.38 -29.54
CA PRO A 36 -2.62 -2.36 -29.08
C PRO A 36 -2.77 -2.84 -27.62
N VAL A 37 -1.67 -3.13 -26.92
CA VAL A 37 -1.70 -3.83 -25.62
C VAL A 37 -2.19 -2.95 -24.47
N LEU A 38 -2.26 -1.63 -24.64
CA LEU A 38 -3.01 -0.76 -23.73
C LEU A 38 -3.71 0.30 -24.57
N PRO A 39 -5.02 0.58 -24.34
CA PRO A 39 -5.67 1.67 -25.00
C PRO A 39 -5.08 2.95 -24.40
N VAL A 40 -4.04 3.49 -25.03
CA VAL A 40 -3.73 4.92 -24.94
C VAL A 40 -4.89 5.59 -25.67
N GLN A 41 -6.02 5.71 -24.97
CA GLN A 41 -7.12 6.53 -25.44
C GLN A 41 -6.52 7.92 -25.62
N LYS A 42 -6.42 8.35 -26.88
CA LYS A 42 -6.06 9.71 -27.28
C LYS A 42 -7.21 10.68 -26.97
N ASN A 43 -7.80 10.49 -25.79
CA ASN A 43 -8.92 11.20 -25.23
C ASN A 43 -8.42 11.47 -23.82
N TRP A 44 -8.10 12.71 -23.50
CA TRP A 44 -7.64 13.18 -22.18
C TRP A 44 -8.71 13.03 -21.07
N LYS A 45 -9.70 12.17 -21.27
CA LYS A 45 -10.66 11.79 -20.25
C LYS A 45 -9.94 10.81 -19.33
N VAL A 46 -9.47 11.34 -18.21
CA VAL A 46 -8.88 10.56 -17.13
C VAL A 46 -9.77 9.34 -16.88
N SER A 47 -9.25 8.16 -17.19
CA SER A 47 -9.94 6.89 -16.98
C SER A 47 -9.33 6.24 -15.76
N PHE A 48 -10.14 6.00 -14.74
CA PHE A 48 -9.74 5.30 -13.54
C PHE A 48 -10.08 3.82 -13.72
N ALA A 49 -9.10 2.96 -13.44
CA ALA A 49 -9.36 1.54 -13.25
C ALA A 49 -9.50 1.30 -11.74
N GLU A 50 -10.62 0.72 -11.33
CA GLU A 50 -10.80 0.26 -9.96
C GLU A 50 -9.81 -0.87 -9.69
N ILE A 51 -8.81 -0.61 -8.86
CA ILE A 51 -7.96 -1.66 -8.32
C ILE A 51 -8.74 -2.25 -7.16
N LEU A 52 -9.29 -3.45 -7.36
CA LEU A 52 -9.81 -4.24 -6.25
C LEU A 52 -8.63 -4.52 -5.32
N LEU A 53 -8.54 -3.72 -4.26
CA LEU A 53 -7.76 -4.10 -3.10
C LEU A 53 -8.40 -5.39 -2.64
N THR A 54 -7.67 -6.51 -2.76
CA THR A 54 -8.00 -7.70 -1.99
C THR A 54 -8.17 -7.21 -0.58
N GLU A 55 -9.38 -7.30 -0.01
CA GLU A 55 -9.60 -6.89 1.37
C GLU A 55 -8.43 -7.47 2.16
N PRO A 56 -7.69 -6.65 2.92
CA PRO A 56 -6.58 -7.17 3.71
C PRO A 56 -7.17 -8.35 4.46
N LYS A 57 -6.64 -9.55 4.17
CA LYS A 57 -7.11 -10.82 4.75
C LYS A 57 -7.33 -10.51 6.21
N ARG A 58 -8.59 -10.41 6.65
CA ARG A 58 -8.92 -10.09 8.04
C ARG A 58 -8.14 -11.14 8.82
N LEU A 59 -7.10 -10.68 9.52
CA LEU A 59 -6.37 -11.58 10.39
C LEU A 59 -7.43 -12.14 11.34
N VAL A 60 -7.29 -13.37 11.80
CA VAL A 60 -8.29 -13.99 12.68
C VAL A 60 -8.60 -13.11 13.91
N SER A 61 -7.71 -12.17 14.25
CA SER A 61 -7.87 -11.10 15.26
C SER A 61 -8.85 -9.95 14.91
N ASP A 62 -9.28 -9.82 13.66
CA ASP A 62 -10.25 -8.82 13.19
C ASP A 62 -11.68 -9.36 13.10
N ILE A 63 -11.87 -10.66 13.34
CA ILE A 63 -13.19 -11.26 13.43
C ILE A 63 -13.75 -10.92 14.81
N ILE A 64 -14.42 -9.78 14.90
CA ILE A 64 -15.28 -9.50 16.05
C ILE A 64 -16.41 -10.53 16.00
N PRO A 65 -16.65 -11.32 17.06
CA PRO A 65 -17.75 -12.28 17.10
C PRO A 65 -19.06 -11.57 16.76
N GLU A 66 -19.89 -12.13 15.87
CA GLU A 66 -21.18 -11.53 15.48
C GLU A 66 -22.12 -11.27 16.68
N ASN A 67 -21.87 -11.95 17.81
CA ASN A 67 -22.60 -11.78 19.05
C ASN A 67 -22.30 -10.46 19.78
N ILE A 68 -21.24 -9.74 19.41
CA ILE A 68 -20.87 -8.47 20.05
C ILE A 68 -21.21 -7.34 19.07
N LYS A 69 -21.98 -6.35 19.55
CA LYS A 69 -22.25 -5.08 18.84
C LYS A 69 -21.39 -3.97 19.46
N PRO A 70 -20.11 -3.85 19.10
CA PRO A 70 -19.25 -2.88 19.75
C PRO A 70 -19.64 -1.46 19.38
N THR A 71 -19.66 -0.60 20.39
CA THR A 71 -19.77 0.85 20.25
C THR A 71 -18.40 1.51 20.06
N ALA A 72 -17.32 0.86 20.54
CA ALA A 72 -15.95 1.31 20.34
C ALA A 72 -15.00 0.12 20.13
N VAL A 73 -13.92 0.31 19.35
CA VAL A 73 -12.90 -0.72 19.10
C VAL A 73 -11.51 -0.11 19.23
N ILE A 74 -10.66 -0.72 20.05
CA ILE A 74 -9.25 -0.34 20.23
C ILE A 74 -8.40 -1.41 19.56
N LYS A 75 -7.51 -1.01 18.63
CA LYS A 75 -6.64 -1.94 17.90
C LYS A 75 -5.17 -1.58 18.11
N THR A 76 -4.34 -2.59 18.36
CA THR A 76 -2.88 -2.52 18.40
C THR A 76 -2.29 -3.54 17.42
N ALA A 77 -0.96 -3.55 17.27
CA ALA A 77 -0.28 -4.53 16.41
C ALA A 77 -0.54 -5.99 16.82
N THR A 78 -0.88 -6.24 18.08
CA THR A 78 -0.99 -7.59 18.65
C THR A 78 -2.36 -7.90 19.25
N MET A 79 -3.25 -6.92 19.40
CA MET A 79 -4.53 -7.11 20.09
C MET A 79 -5.64 -6.19 19.56
N THR A 80 -6.87 -6.70 19.60
CA THR A 80 -8.10 -5.94 19.37
C THR A 80 -8.99 -6.06 20.60
N ILE A 81 -9.46 -4.93 21.14
CA ILE A 81 -10.46 -4.86 22.20
C ILE A 81 -11.73 -4.25 21.61
N ALA A 82 -12.84 -5.00 21.66
CA ALA A 82 -14.16 -4.53 21.24
C ALA A 82 -15.02 -4.24 22.48
N LEU A 83 -15.53 -3.00 22.59
CA LEU A 83 -16.28 -2.51 23.75
C LEU A 83 -17.73 -2.25 23.35
N SER A 84 -18.67 -2.73 24.17
CA SER A 84 -20.11 -2.50 24.02
C SER A 84 -20.65 -1.77 25.25
N ASN A 85 -21.79 -1.09 25.11
CA ASN A 85 -22.39 -0.27 26.16
C ASN A 85 -22.95 -1.08 27.34
N ASP A 86 -23.02 -2.41 27.22
CA ASP A 86 -23.39 -3.34 28.29
C ASP A 86 -22.18 -3.76 29.17
N ILE A 87 -20.99 -3.19 28.93
CA ILE A 87 -19.82 -3.41 29.79
C ILE A 87 -20.10 -2.94 31.22
N SER A 88 -19.71 -3.74 32.22
CA SER A 88 -19.85 -3.32 33.62
C SER A 88 -18.91 -2.17 34.00
N ASP A 89 -19.37 -1.25 34.85
CA ASP A 89 -18.58 -0.10 35.32
C ASP A 89 -17.28 -0.49 36.02
N ASN A 90 -17.29 -1.59 36.80
CA ASN A 90 -16.09 -2.12 37.46
C ASN A 90 -15.05 -2.61 36.45
N LEU A 91 -15.48 -3.22 35.35
CA LEU A 91 -14.56 -3.65 34.30
C LEU A 91 -14.02 -2.45 33.51
N LEU A 92 -14.89 -1.51 33.13
CA LEU A 92 -14.48 -0.30 32.41
C LEU A 92 -13.48 0.54 33.22
N SER A 93 -13.75 0.73 34.51
CA SER A 93 -12.84 1.49 35.41
C SER A 93 -11.49 0.80 35.60
N ARG A 94 -11.44 -0.54 35.69
CA ARG A 94 -10.18 -1.29 35.72
C ARG A 94 -9.38 -1.11 34.44
N ILE A 95 -10.02 -1.20 33.27
CA ILE A 95 -9.36 -0.98 31.98
C ILE A 95 -8.75 0.43 31.94
N LEU A 96 -9.53 1.47 32.28
CA LEU A 96 -9.06 2.86 32.26
C LEU A 96 -7.95 3.15 33.27
N LYS A 97 -7.94 2.46 34.42
CA LYS A 97 -6.87 2.59 35.42
C LYS A 97 -5.53 2.09 34.87
N GLU A 98 -5.51 0.95 34.21
CA GLU A 98 -4.27 0.38 33.64
C GLU A 98 -3.72 1.23 32.48
N VAL A 99 -4.57 2.01 31.78
CA VAL A 99 -4.12 2.96 30.75
C VAL A 99 -3.19 4.04 31.32
N SER A 100 -3.36 4.42 32.60
CA SER A 100 -2.48 5.40 33.23
C SER A 100 -1.06 4.88 33.54
N HIS A 101 -0.83 3.58 33.40
CA HIS A 101 0.44 2.90 33.66
C HIS A 101 1.19 2.48 32.39
N ALA A 102 0.63 2.77 31.20
CA ALA A 102 1.20 2.43 29.90
C ALA A 102 2.05 3.57 29.31
#